data_AF-A0A174HR21-F1
#
_entry.id   AF-A0A174HR21-F1
#
_cell.length_a   1.000
_cell.length_b   1.000
_cell.length_c   1.000
_cell.angle_alpha   90.00
_cell.angle_beta   90.00
_cell.angle_gamma   90.00
#
_symmetry.space_group_name_H-M   'P 1'
#
loop_
_entity.id
_entity.type
_entity.pdbx_description
1 polymer ?
#
loop_
_entity_poly.entity_id
_entity_poly.type
_entity_poly.pdbx_seq_one_letter_code
_entity_poly.pdbx_strand_id
1 'polypeptide(L)'
;MSKTGRVLRIENTSIHDGEGLRTVVFLKGCPLRCKWCSTPESQRMEIEKRYGKDMTVEEVVKELCKDEIFFFHSGEVLKDVEIPDMEMLKKMAEVIRAEDPEAAVKVKGE
;
A
#
# COMPACT_ATOMS: atom_id res chain seq x y z
N MET A 1 19.76 4.08 7.44
CA MET A 1 18.91 2.96 7.91
C MET A 1 17.59 3.06 7.18
N SER A 2 17.14 1.99 6.50
CA SER A 2 15.82 2.01 5.86
C SER A 2 14.75 2.12 6.95
N LYS A 3 13.77 3.01 6.75
CA LYS A 3 12.67 3.18 7.71
C LYS A 3 11.66 2.05 7.49
N THR A 4 11.23 1.41 8.57
CA THR A 4 10.18 0.39 8.57
C THR A 4 8.83 1.02 8.89
N GLY A 5 7.78 0.53 8.23
CA GLY A 5 6.38 0.87 8.52
C GLY A 5 5.58 -0.40 8.84
N ARG A 6 4.47 -0.25 9.56
CA ARG A 6 3.64 -1.39 9.96
C ARG A 6 2.48 -1.58 9.00
N VAL A 7 2.61 -2.57 8.13
CA VAL A 7 1.62 -2.93 7.11
C VAL A 7 0.64 -3.93 7.70
N LEU A 8 -0.65 -3.63 7.68
CA LEU A 8 -1.73 -4.53 8.08
C LEU A 8 -1.82 -5.73 7.13
N ARG A 9 -1.95 -5.45 5.83
CA ARG A 9 -2.01 -6.43 4.73
C ARG A 9 -1.80 -5.71 3.38
N ILE A 10 -1.47 -6.49 2.36
CA ILE A 10 -1.43 -6.05 0.96
C ILE A 10 -2.49 -6.87 0.21
N GLU A 11 -3.37 -6.19 -0.52
CA GLU A 11 -4.40 -6.81 -1.35
C GLU A 11 -4.06 -6.57 -2.83
N ASN A 12 -3.66 -7.63 -3.52
CA ASN A 12 -3.37 -7.62 -4.95
C ASN A 12 -4.67 -7.68 -5.78
N THR A 13 -4.71 -6.98 -6.91
CA THR A 13 -5.83 -7.07 -7.88
C THR A 13 -7.21 -6.71 -7.30
N SER A 14 -7.29 -5.70 -6.44
CA SER A 14 -8.58 -5.15 -6.03
C SER A 14 -9.27 -4.46 -7.20
N ILE A 15 -10.50 -4.90 -7.50
CA ILE A 15 -11.40 -4.31 -8.50
C ILE A 15 -12.48 -3.43 -7.87
N HIS A 16 -12.60 -3.45 -6.55
CA HIS A 16 -13.68 -2.77 -5.82
C HIS A 16 -13.22 -1.45 -5.23
N ASP A 17 -11.91 -1.23 -5.11
CA ASP A 17 -11.32 -0.02 -4.51
C ASP A 17 -11.07 1.10 -5.54
N GLY A 18 -11.80 1.07 -6.66
CA GLY A 18 -11.86 2.10 -7.70
C GLY A 18 -11.58 1.56 -9.10
N GLU A 19 -11.44 2.47 -10.07
CA GLU A 19 -11.24 2.10 -11.47
C GLU A 19 -9.87 1.45 -11.72
N GLY A 20 -9.87 0.36 -12.49
CA GLY A 20 -8.66 -0.42 -12.84
C GLY A 20 -8.31 -1.51 -11.83
N LEU A 21 -7.28 -2.30 -12.14
CA LEU A 21 -6.71 -3.27 -11.20
C LEU A 21 -5.75 -2.53 -10.26
N ARG A 22 -5.93 -2.72 -8.96
CA ARG A 22 -5.16 -2.01 -7.93
C ARG A 22 -4.53 -2.98 -6.97
N THR A 23 -3.34 -2.64 -6.51
CA THR A 23 -2.75 -3.29 -5.34
C THR A 23 -2.78 -2.30 -4.19
N VAL A 24 -3.50 -2.66 -3.13
CA VAL A 24 -3.81 -1.79 -1.99
C VAL A 24 -2.96 -2.22 -0.81
N VAL A 25 -2.21 -1.28 -0.23
CA VAL A 25 -1.39 -1.50 0.97
C VAL A 25 -2.11 -0.90 2.16
N PHE A 26 -2.67 -1.75 3.03
CA PHE A 26 -3.31 -1.30 4.26
C PHE A 26 -2.27 -1.15 5.37
N LEU A 27 -2.29 -0.03 6.11
CA LEU A 27 -1.42 0.17 7.28
C LEU A 27 -2.14 -0.09 8.61
N LYS A 28 -1.38 -0.44 9.64
CA LYS A 28 -1.85 -0.45 11.04
C LYS A 28 -1.87 0.97 11.60
N GLY A 29 -2.78 1.25 12.54
CA GLY A 29 -2.83 2.52 13.27
C GLY A 29 -3.97 3.46 12.91
N CYS A 30 -5.16 2.97 12.57
CA CYS A 30 -6.30 3.85 12.32
C CYS A 30 -6.66 4.63 13.61
N PRO A 31 -6.65 5.98 13.60
CA PRO A 31 -6.93 6.79 14.79
C PRO A 31 -8.44 6.83 15.11
N LEU A 32 -9.29 6.45 14.16
CA LEU A 32 -10.73 6.43 14.34
C LEU A 32 -11.17 5.23 15.18
N ARG A 33 -12.30 5.38 15.87
CA ARG A 33 -12.94 4.35 16.71
C ARG A 33 -14.39 4.15 16.28
N CYS A 34 -14.57 3.87 15.00
CA CYS A 34 -15.89 3.70 14.40
C CYS A 34 -16.65 2.53 15.05
N LYS A 35 -17.95 2.74 15.34
CA LYS A 35 -18.82 1.69 15.92
C LYS A 35 -19.00 0.49 14.98
N TRP A 36 -18.99 0.74 13.67
CA TRP A 36 -19.07 -0.27 12.61
C TRP A 36 -17.84 -0.16 11.70
N CYS A 37 -16.68 -0.51 12.25
CA CYS A 37 -15.45 -0.51 11.49
C CYS A 37 -15.38 -1.76 10.60
N SER A 38 -15.18 -1.59 9.29
CA SER A 38 -14.96 -2.70 8.35
C SER A 38 -13.60 -3.37 8.55
N THR A 39 -12.67 -2.72 9.25
CA THR A 39 -11.30 -3.20 9.47
C THR A 39 -10.87 -2.88 10.91
N PRO A 40 -11.53 -3.45 11.94
CA PRO A 40 -11.25 -3.15 13.34
C PRO A 40 -9.81 -3.50 13.75
N GLU A 41 -9.19 -4.48 13.11
CA GLU A 41 -7.80 -4.90 13.31
C GLU A 41 -6.76 -3.83 12.89
N SER A 42 -7.18 -2.81 12.14
CA SER A 42 -6.34 -1.64 11.80
C SER A 42 -6.20 -0.66 12.96
N GLN A 43 -7.12 -0.64 13.93
CA GLN A 43 -7.18 0.40 14.96
C GLN A 43 -6.03 0.31 15.97
N ARG A 44 -5.55 -0.90 16.22
CA ARG A 44 -4.43 -1.19 17.10
C ARG A 44 -3.14 -1.05 16.31
N MET A 45 -2.15 -0.37 16.90
CA MET A 45 -0.83 -0.31 16.29
C MET A 45 -0.13 -1.64 16.40
N GLU A 46 -0.42 -2.50 17.38
CA GLU A 46 0.33 -3.74 17.58
C GLU A 46 0.13 -4.75 16.43
N ILE A 47 1.18 -5.53 16.19
CA ILE A 47 1.08 -6.73 15.37
C ILE A 47 0.29 -7.77 16.17
N GLU A 48 -0.75 -8.31 15.54
CA GLU A 48 -1.58 -9.37 16.09
C GLU A 48 -1.27 -10.67 15.32
N LYS A 49 -1.50 -11.84 15.93
CA LYS A 49 -1.02 -13.14 15.39
C LYS A 49 -1.33 -13.38 13.90
N ARG A 50 -2.43 -12.82 13.37
CA ARG A 50 -2.84 -12.96 11.96
C ARG A 50 -2.74 -11.68 11.14
N TYR A 51 -2.41 -10.53 11.75
CA TYR A 51 -2.54 -9.22 11.13
C TYR A 51 -1.39 -8.29 11.51
N GLY A 52 -0.81 -7.62 10.52
CA GLY A 52 0.31 -6.71 10.75
C GLY A 52 1.67 -7.36 10.54
N LYS A 53 2.54 -6.69 9.80
CA LYS A 53 3.95 -7.00 9.65
C LYS A 53 4.72 -5.68 9.56
N ASP A 54 5.87 -5.61 10.21
CA ASP A 54 6.80 -4.51 9.97
C ASP A 54 7.51 -4.79 8.64
N MET A 55 7.40 -3.85 7.70
CA MET A 55 7.97 -3.96 6.36
C MET A 55 8.77 -2.70 6.03
N THR A 56 9.90 -2.87 5.34
CA THR A 56 10.60 -1.75 4.73
C THR A 56 9.89 -1.31 3.44
N VAL A 57 10.22 -0.11 2.95
CA VAL A 57 9.75 0.38 1.65
C VAL A 57 10.10 -0.62 0.54
N GLU A 58 11.31 -1.14 0.54
CA GLU A 58 11.81 -2.08 -0.47
C GLU A 58 11.05 -3.41 -0.42
N GLU A 59 10.70 -3.91 0.77
CA GLU A 59 9.88 -5.11 0.90
C GLU A 59 8.46 -4.90 0.38
N VAL A 60 7.86 -3.73 0.62
CA VAL A 60 6.52 -3.42 0.09
C VAL A 60 6.57 -3.33 -1.43
N VAL A 61 7.53 -2.59 -2.00
CA VAL A 61 7.69 -2.48 -3.45
C VAL A 61 7.90 -3.86 -4.08
N LYS A 62 8.75 -4.71 -3.48
CA LYS A 62 8.94 -6.07 -3.96
C LYS A 62 7.64 -6.91 -3.99
N GLU A 63 6.72 -6.71 -3.04
CA GLU A 63 5.41 -7.36 -3.09
C GLU A 63 4.51 -6.77 -4.19
N LEU A 64 4.59 -5.47 -4.45
CA LEU A 64 3.84 -4.81 -5.54
C LEU A 64 4.32 -5.29 -6.92
N CYS A 65 5.63 -5.43 -7.12
CA CYS A 65 6.20 -5.86 -8.40
C CYS A 65 5.84 -7.32 -8.75
N LYS A 66 5.36 -8.14 -7.79
CA LYS A 66 4.89 -9.50 -8.11
C LYS A 66 3.64 -9.52 -8.99
N ASP A 67 2.91 -8.42 -9.09
CA ASP A 67 1.73 -8.30 -9.95
C ASP A 67 2.09 -8.09 -11.45
N GLU A 68 3.37 -8.17 -11.82
CA GLU A 68 3.94 -8.02 -13.17
C GLU A 68 3.17 -8.74 -14.29
N ILE A 69 2.53 -9.88 -14.01
CA ILE A 69 1.77 -10.64 -15.03
C ILE A 69 0.54 -9.86 -15.54
N PHE A 70 0.05 -8.85 -14.81
CA PHE A 70 -1.07 -8.01 -15.20
C PHE A 70 -0.67 -6.57 -15.61
N PHE A 71 0.60 -6.18 -15.43
CA PHE A 71 1.11 -4.84 -15.76
C PHE A 71 1.07 -4.54 -17.28
N PHE A 72 1.19 -5.57 -18.12
CA PHE A 72 1.50 -5.38 -19.55
C PHE A 72 0.29 -5.13 -20.48
N HIS A 73 -0.96 -5.29 -20.02
CA HIS A 73 -2.12 -5.26 -20.93
C HIS A 73 -3.04 -4.05 -20.79
N SER A 74 -2.98 -3.29 -19.69
CA SER A 74 -3.95 -2.22 -19.42
C SER A 74 -3.40 -0.80 -19.58
N GLY A 75 -2.08 -0.57 -19.64
CA GLY A 75 -1.51 0.77 -19.80
C GLY A 75 -1.86 1.77 -18.68
N GLU A 76 -2.47 1.30 -17.59
CA GLU A 76 -2.87 2.11 -16.44
C GLU A 76 -2.26 1.52 -15.16
N VAL A 77 -1.41 2.30 -14.50
CA VAL A 77 -0.65 1.89 -13.33
C VAL A 77 -1.31 2.41 -12.06
N LEU A 78 -1.43 1.53 -11.05
CA LEU A 78 -1.61 1.78 -9.60
C LEU A 78 -2.20 3.16 -9.23
N LYS A 79 -3.50 3.35 -9.49
CA LYS A 79 -4.13 4.67 -9.34
C LYS A 79 -4.27 5.19 -7.91
N ASP A 80 -4.18 4.38 -6.85
CA ASP A 80 -4.29 4.89 -5.49
C ASP A 80 -3.62 3.94 -4.47
N VAL A 81 -2.46 4.34 -3.91
CA VAL A 81 -1.91 3.69 -2.71
C VAL A 81 -2.25 4.59 -1.52
N GLU A 82 -3.23 4.18 -0.71
CA GLU A 82 -3.62 4.93 0.50
C GLU A 82 -2.67 4.59 1.66
N ILE A 83 -1.67 5.45 1.87
CA ILE A 83 -0.67 5.29 2.94
C ILE A 83 -0.83 6.44 3.96
N PRO A 84 -1.15 6.17 5.24
CA PRO A 84 -1.24 7.21 6.26
C PRO A 84 0.09 7.88 6.65
N ASP A 85 1.25 7.33 6.25
CA ASP A 85 2.57 7.93 6.50
C ASP A 85 3.13 8.61 5.23
N MET A 86 3.14 9.94 5.25
CA MET A 86 3.60 10.78 4.13
C MET A 86 5.10 10.64 3.81
N GLU A 87 5.94 10.24 4.76
CA GLU A 87 7.37 10.04 4.51
C GLU A 87 7.64 8.67 3.87
N MET A 88 6.97 7.63 4.35
CA MET A 88 7.02 6.30 3.75
C MET A 88 6.49 6.33 2.31
N LEU A 89 5.40 7.08 2.10
CA LEU A 89 4.78 7.23 0.80
C LEU A 89 5.67 7.96 -0.22
N LYS A 90 6.39 9.01 0.18
CA LYS A 90 7.36 9.70 -0.70
C LYS A 90 8.48 8.77 -1.12
N LYS A 91 9.03 7.99 -0.18
CA LYS A 91 10.08 7.00 -0.47
C LYS A 91 9.57 5.86 -1.34
N MET A 92 8.35 5.37 -1.11
CA MET A 92 7.73 4.36 -1.98
C MET A 92 7.57 4.90 -3.40
N ALA A 93 7.11 6.14 -3.56
CA ALA A 93 6.95 6.75 -4.88
C ALA A 93 8.31 6.98 -5.58
N GLU A 94 9.38 7.27 -4.85
CA GLU A 94 10.74 7.33 -5.38
C GLU A 94 11.25 5.96 -5.84
N VAL A 95 11.10 4.91 -5.00
CA VAL A 95 11.57 3.56 -5.32
C VAL A 95 10.79 2.96 -6.48
N ILE A 96 9.45 3.10 -6.49
CA ILE A 96 8.61 2.60 -7.59
C ILE A 96 8.99 3.27 -8.91
N ARG A 97 9.20 4.60 -8.94
CA ARG A 97 9.63 5.29 -10.17
C ARG A 97 11.05 4.93 -10.61
N ALA A 98 11.91 4.53 -9.68
CA ALA A 98 13.26 4.07 -9.99
C ALA A 98 13.26 2.65 -10.58
N GLU A 99 12.35 1.79 -10.15
CA GLU A 99 12.17 0.44 -10.70
C GLU A 99 11.34 0.43 -11.99
N ASP A 100 10.29 1.26 -12.06
CA ASP A 100 9.40 1.43 -13.22
C ASP A 100 9.10 2.92 -13.46
N PRO A 101 9.82 3.56 -14.41
CA PRO A 101 9.62 4.98 -14.76
C PRO A 101 8.22 5.31 -15.32
N GLU A 102 7.47 4.31 -15.83
CA GLU A 102 6.12 4.50 -16.36
C GLU A 102 5.04 4.38 -15.27
N ALA A 103 5.42 4.02 -14.05
CA ALA A 103 4.49 3.84 -12.95
C ALA A 103 3.84 5.16 -12.48
N ALA A 104 2.52 5.25 -12.68
CA ALA A 104 1.69 6.33 -12.18
C ALA A 104 1.40 6.19 -10.68
N VAL A 105 2.32 6.64 -9.82
CA VAL A 105 2.09 6.68 -8.36
C VAL A 105 1.30 7.92 -7.98
N LYS A 106 0.02 7.76 -7.61
CA LYS A 106 -0.81 8.84 -7.08
C LYS A 106 -0.73 8.91 -5.56
N VAL A 107 -0.21 10.02 -5.09
CA VAL A 107 -0.15 10.40 -3.68
C VAL A 107 -1.33 11.29 -3.38
N LYS A 108 -2.34 10.82 -2.65
CA LYS A 108 -3.40 11.71 -2.14
C LYS A 108 -2.92 12.32 -0.82
N GLY A 109 -2.65 13.63 -0.83
CA GLY A 109 -2.10 14.31 0.34
C GLY A 109 -1.95 15.84 0.21
N GLU A 110 -2.77 16.48 -0.63
CA GLU A 110 -3.08 17.92 -0.60
C GLU A 110 -4.58 18.12 -0.84
#